data_AF-A0A9D4AW52-F1
#
_entry.id   AF-A0A9D4AW52-F1
#
_cell.length_a   1.000
_cell.length_b   1.000
_cell.length_c   1.000
_cell.angle_alpha   90.00
_cell.angle_beta   90.00
_cell.angle_gamma   90.00
#
_symmetry.space_group_name_H-M   'P 1'
#
loop_
_entity.id
_entity.type
_entity.pdbx_description
1 polymer ?
#
loop_
_entity_poly.entity_id
_entity_poly.type
_entity_poly.pdbx_seq_one_letter_code
_entity_poly.pdbx_strand_id
1 'polypeptide(L)'
;MWEFNFKFKKQPPRLKSNCCKGLQPPVQYEDVHTNPDQDCCLLQITTLNFIFLPVVMGMVFTLFTINVSTDMRHHRVRLVFHDSPVWNGKKPRLDQGVQVVLDPVHSVRLLDWWHPHYPFSLKA
;
A
#
# COMPACT_ATOMS: atom_id res chain seq x y z
N MET A 1 6.14 -20.67 -0.57
CA MET A 1 5.40 -19.45 -0.95
C MET A 1 6.03 -18.27 -0.25
N TRP A 2 6.36 -17.24 -1.03
CA TRP A 2 7.00 -16.01 -0.57
C TRP A 2 5.95 -14.93 -0.36
N GLU A 3 6.12 -14.12 0.68
CA GLU A 3 5.17 -13.09 1.07
C GLU A 3 5.83 -11.71 0.96
N PHE A 4 5.24 -10.83 0.17
CA PHE A 4 5.67 -9.45 0.00
C PHE A 4 4.65 -8.53 0.66
N ASN A 5 5.10 -7.73 1.62
CA ASN A 5 4.26 -6.87 2.42
C ASN A 5 4.65 -5.41 2.17
N PHE A 6 3.70 -4.59 1.73
CA PHE A 6 3.88 -3.15 1.53
C PHE A 6 2.95 -2.40 2.48
N LYS A 7 3.52 -1.63 3.40
CA LYS A 7 2.75 -0.72 4.27
C LYS A 7 2.58 0.61 3.57
N PHE A 8 1.34 1.05 3.39
CA PHE A 8 0.98 2.32 2.79
C PHE A 8 0.27 3.20 3.78
N LYS A 9 0.54 4.51 3.76
CA LYS A 9 -0.25 5.51 4.46
C LYS A 9 -1.19 6.18 3.46
N LYS A 10 -2.49 6.15 3.72
CA LYS A 10 -3.45 6.87 2.88
C LYS A 10 -3.18 8.38 3.01
N GLN A 11 -3.23 9.10 1.89
CA GLN A 11 -3.28 10.55 1.98
C GLN A 11 -4.63 10.96 2.58
N PRO A 12 -4.65 11.92 3.51
CA PRO A 12 -5.91 12.41 4.05
C PRO A 12 -6.80 12.86 2.89
N PRO A 13 -8.09 12.49 2.89
CA PRO A 13 -9.00 12.94 1.87
C PRO A 13 -8.94 14.47 1.78
N ARG A 14 -8.88 15.01 0.56
CA ARG A 14 -8.99 16.46 0.32
C ARG A 14 -10.43 16.89 0.63
N LEU A 15 -10.78 16.93 1.91
CA LEU A 15 -12.09 17.36 2.38
C LEU A 15 -12.28 18.85 2.04
N LYS A 16 -13.04 19.13 0.98
CA LYS A 16 -13.77 20.40 0.85
C LYS A 16 -15.06 20.29 1.64
N SER A 17 -15.00 20.34 2.97
CA SER A 17 -16.20 20.57 3.78
C SER A 17 -15.84 20.91 5.20
N ASN A 18 -16.26 22.10 5.63
CA ASN A 18 -16.05 22.67 6.95
C ASN A 18 -17.05 22.10 7.99
N CYS A 19 -17.54 20.87 7.81
CA CYS A 19 -18.70 20.34 8.53
C CYS A 19 -18.44 18.99 9.22
N CYS A 20 -17.34 18.87 9.95
CA CYS A 20 -17.14 17.78 10.91
C CYS A 20 -16.61 18.34 12.22
N LYS A 21 -17.44 19.12 12.94
CA LYS A 21 -17.21 19.36 14.37
C LYS A 21 -17.66 18.12 15.14
N GLY A 22 -16.91 17.02 15.01
CA GLY A 22 -17.03 15.89 15.91
C GLY A 22 -16.68 16.32 17.34
N LEU A 23 -17.16 15.57 18.33
CA LEU A 23 -16.75 15.77 19.72
C LEU A 23 -15.22 15.66 19.79
N GLN A 24 -14.57 16.74 20.20
CA GLN A 24 -13.13 16.75 20.43
C GLN A 24 -12.87 16.03 21.76
N PRO A 25 -11.94 15.06 21.81
CA PRO A 25 -11.52 14.49 23.09
C PRO A 25 -10.91 15.58 23.98
N PRO A 26 -10.95 15.44 25.31
CA PRO A 26 -10.28 16.37 26.20
C PRO A 26 -8.79 16.44 25.87
N VAL A 27 -8.22 17.64 25.88
CA VAL A 27 -6.81 17.92 25.52
C VAL A 27 -5.82 17.03 26.28
N GLN A 28 -6.16 16.63 27.51
CA GLN A 28 -5.32 15.76 28.34
C GLN A 28 -5.11 14.34 27.78
N TYR A 29 -5.94 13.91 26.82
CA TYR A 29 -5.86 12.59 26.19
C TYR A 29 -5.43 12.64 24.71
N GLU A 30 -5.06 13.81 24.21
CA GLU A 30 -4.66 13.99 22.81
C GLU A 30 -3.48 13.08 22.45
N ASP A 31 -2.48 12.99 23.33
CA ASP A 31 -1.32 12.13 23.14
C ASP A 31 -1.66 10.62 23.21
N VAL A 32 -2.65 10.25 24.01
CA VAL A 32 -3.07 8.83 24.19
C VAL A 32 -3.81 8.33 22.94
N HIS A 33 -4.57 9.21 22.29
CA HIS A 33 -5.35 8.87 21.10
C HIS A 33 -4.58 9.10 19.80
N THR A 34 -3.36 9.64 19.85
CA THR A 34 -2.55 9.87 18.66
C THR A 34 -2.01 8.54 18.14
N ASN A 35 -2.68 8.01 17.12
CA ASN A 35 -2.20 6.84 16.38
C ASN A 35 -1.56 7.31 15.06
N PRO A 36 -0.21 7.36 14.96
CA PRO A 36 0.47 7.81 13.75
C PRO A 36 0.19 6.92 12.52
N ASP A 37 -0.30 5.70 12.76
CA ASP A 37 -0.63 4.68 11.79
C ASP A 37 -2.13 4.53 11.51
N GLN A 38 -3.00 5.41 12.04
CA GLN A 38 -4.45 5.29 11.90
C GLN A 38 -4.95 5.07 10.44
N ASP A 39 -4.27 5.69 9.48
CA ASP A 39 -4.60 5.60 8.05
C ASP A 39 -3.67 4.67 7.25
N CYS A 40 -2.92 3.81 7.95
CA CYS A 40 -2.05 2.83 7.31
C CYS A 40 -2.82 1.57 6.90
N CYS A 41 -2.46 1.00 5.76
CA CYS A 41 -2.92 -0.32 5.32
C CYS A 41 -1.74 -1.15 4.81
N LEU A 42 -1.96 -2.47 4.73
CA LEU A 42 -0.97 -3.43 4.30
C LEU A 42 -1.45 -4.12 3.02
N LEU A 43 -0.68 -3.98 1.94
CA LEU A 43 -0.84 -4.79 0.74
C LEU A 43 0.07 -6.01 0.87
N GLN A 44 -0.53 -7.18 1.00
CA GLN A 44 0.16 -8.46 1.07
C GLN A 44 -0.03 -9.20 -0.26
N ILE A 45 1.08 -9.58 -0.89
CA ILE A 45 1.09 -10.34 -2.14
C ILE A 45 1.92 -11.61 -1.91
N THR A 46 1.36 -12.75 -2.26
CA THR A 46 2.05 -14.03 -2.13
C THR A 46 2.39 -14.60 -3.50
N THR A 47 3.62 -15.06 -3.69
CA THR A 47 4.10 -15.68 -4.94
C THR A 47 4.65 -17.07 -4.69
N LEU A 48 4.71 -17.91 -5.72
CA LEU A 48 5.30 -19.25 -5.62
C LEU A 48 6.82 -19.18 -5.48
N ASN A 49 7.45 -18.31 -6.27
CA ASN A 49 8.90 -18.13 -6.32
C ASN A 49 9.32 -16.80 -5.70
N PHE A 50 10.56 -16.74 -5.22
CA PHE A 50 11.14 -15.48 -4.75
C PHE A 50 11.36 -14.56 -5.95
N ILE A 51 11.09 -13.28 -5.76
CA ILE A 51 11.28 -12.23 -6.76
C ILE A 51 12.04 -11.11 -6.08
N PHE A 52 13.18 -10.75 -6.65
CA PHE A 52 13.97 -9.63 -6.15
C PHE A 52 13.27 -8.31 -6.48
N LEU A 53 13.09 -7.46 -5.48
CA LEU A 53 12.42 -6.17 -5.63
C LEU A 53 13.39 -5.01 -5.36
N PRO A 54 13.28 -3.89 -6.10
CA PRO A 54 13.97 -2.67 -5.74
C PRO A 54 13.43 -2.12 -4.40
N VAL A 55 14.27 -1.36 -3.70
CA VAL A 55 13.85 -0.65 -2.49
C VAL A 55 12.94 0.52 -2.88
N VAL A 56 11.68 0.46 -2.48
CA VAL A 56 10.65 1.48 -2.77
C VAL A 56 10.12 2.18 -1.51
N MET A 57 10.78 1.95 -0.38
CA MET A 57 10.42 2.58 0.89
C MET A 57 10.58 4.10 0.80
N GLY A 58 9.57 4.84 1.28
CA GLY A 58 9.55 6.31 1.20
C GLY A 58 9.02 6.89 -0.12
N MET A 59 8.80 6.06 -1.14
CA MET A 59 8.22 6.50 -2.41
C MET A 59 6.69 6.58 -2.33
N VAL A 60 6.10 7.37 -3.25
CA VAL A 60 4.65 7.49 -3.40
C VAL A 60 4.14 6.42 -4.35
N PHE A 61 3.23 5.58 -3.86
CA PHE A 61 2.52 4.59 -4.66
C PHE A 61 1.43 5.24 -5.53
N THR A 62 1.48 5.05 -6.85
CA THR A 62 0.56 5.72 -7.80
C THR A 62 -0.27 4.78 -8.65
N LEU A 63 0.19 3.55 -8.90
CA LEU A 63 -0.52 2.62 -9.77
C LEU A 63 -0.47 1.20 -9.21
N PHE A 64 -1.66 0.60 -9.12
CA PHE A 64 -1.87 -0.82 -8.90
C PHE A 64 -2.50 -1.42 -10.16
N THR A 65 -1.96 -2.52 -10.70
CA THR A 65 -2.58 -3.21 -11.83
C THR A 65 -2.43 -4.72 -11.67
N ILE A 66 -3.52 -5.45 -11.90
CA ILE A 66 -3.53 -6.91 -11.97
C ILE A 66 -3.80 -7.29 -13.42
N ASN A 67 -2.83 -7.98 -14.02
CA ASN A 67 -2.94 -8.58 -15.34
C ASN A 67 -2.81 -10.09 -15.23
N VAL A 68 -2.79 -10.78 -16.38
CA VAL A 68 -2.44 -12.18 -16.46
C VAL A 68 -0.97 -12.31 -16.88
N SER A 69 -0.28 -13.35 -16.42
CA SER A 69 1.07 -13.73 -16.83
C SER A 69 1.13 -14.07 -18.32
N THR A 70 2.33 -14.14 -18.90
CA THR A 70 2.54 -14.44 -20.33
C THR A 70 1.98 -15.80 -20.75
N ASP A 71 2.01 -16.78 -19.85
CA ASP A 71 1.44 -18.11 -20.05
C ASP A 71 -0.08 -18.17 -19.84
N MET A 72 -0.69 -17.04 -19.45
CA MET A 72 -2.11 -16.88 -19.11
C MET A 72 -2.63 -17.74 -17.95
N ARG A 73 -1.74 -18.34 -17.14
CA ARG A 73 -2.13 -19.28 -16.07
C ARG A 73 -2.21 -18.64 -14.70
N HIS A 74 -1.50 -17.53 -14.51
CA HIS A 74 -1.37 -16.87 -13.22
C HIS A 74 -1.68 -15.39 -13.33
N HIS A 75 -1.98 -14.76 -12.19
CA HIS A 75 -2.06 -13.31 -12.14
C HIS A 75 -0.65 -12.71 -12.06
N ARG A 76 -0.50 -11.52 -12.64
CA ARG A 76 0.68 -10.67 -12.57
C ARG A 76 0.30 -9.35 -11.94
N VAL A 77 0.95 -8.98 -10.85
CA VAL A 77 0.73 -7.69 -10.19
C VAL A 77 1.85 -6.73 -10.59
N ARG A 78 1.46 -5.52 -10.97
CA ARG A 78 2.37 -4.40 -11.23
C ARG A 78 2.05 -3.25 -10.29
N LEU A 79 3.08 -2.76 -9.61
CA LEU A 79 3.06 -1.59 -8.75
C LEU A 79 3.99 -0.53 -9.34
N VAL A 80 3.58 0.74 -9.31
CA VAL A 80 4.43 1.87 -9.73
C VAL A 80 4.59 2.87 -8.59
N PHE A 81 5.84 3.28 -8.37
CA PHE A 81 6.26 4.19 -7.32
C PHE A 81 6.99 5.41 -7.88
N HIS A 82 6.82 6.58 -7.27
CA HIS A 82 7.54 7.80 -7.63
C HIS A 82 8.22 8.43 -6.42
N ASP A 83 9.38 9.06 -6.64
CA ASP A 83 10.17 9.69 -5.57
C ASP A 83 9.55 10.98 -5.02
N SER A 84 8.55 11.56 -5.71
CA SER A 84 7.91 12.80 -5.26
C SER A 84 6.39 12.78 -5.42
N PRO A 85 5.64 13.43 -4.50
CA PRO A 85 4.22 13.65 -4.68
C PRO A 85 3.98 14.56 -5.89
N VAL A 86 2.93 14.27 -6.65
CA VAL A 86 2.55 15.02 -7.85
C VAL A 86 2.13 16.44 -7.48
N TRP A 87 3.06 17.38 -7.50
CA TRP A 87 2.84 18.71 -6.91
C TRP A 87 2.00 19.65 -7.79
N ASN A 88 1.85 19.37 -9.09
CA ASN A 88 1.41 20.38 -10.07
C ASN A 88 0.17 20.03 -10.90
N GLY A 89 -0.71 19.13 -10.44
CA GLY A 89 -1.95 18.78 -11.15
C GLY A 89 -1.76 18.05 -12.51
N LYS A 90 -0.54 18.01 -13.04
CA LYS A 90 -0.16 17.16 -14.18
C LYS A 90 -0.06 15.73 -13.68
N LYS A 91 -0.91 14.83 -14.17
CA LYS A 91 -0.76 13.39 -13.90
C LYS A 91 0.66 12.98 -14.32
N PRO A 92 1.47 12.37 -13.43
CA PRO A 92 2.72 11.77 -13.85
C PRO A 92 2.39 10.77 -14.95
N ARG A 93 3.25 10.66 -15.97
CA ARG A 93 3.06 9.61 -16.97
C ARG A 93 3.05 8.29 -16.20
N LEU A 94 1.97 7.52 -16.31
CA LEU A 94 1.67 6.36 -15.47
C LEU A 94 2.81 5.32 -15.44
N ASP A 95 3.68 5.34 -16.44
CA ASP A 95 4.82 4.43 -16.61
C ASP A 95 6.19 4.97 -16.18
N GLN A 96 6.30 6.25 -15.82
CA GLN A 96 7.59 6.91 -15.50
C GLN A 96 7.99 6.79 -14.01
N GLY A 97 7.74 5.65 -13.37
CA GLY A 97 8.11 5.39 -11.98
C GLY A 97 8.90 4.10 -11.82
N VAL A 98 9.41 3.85 -10.60
CA VAL A 98 10.01 2.56 -10.24
C VAL A 98 8.90 1.51 -10.29
N GLN A 99 9.10 0.50 -11.15
CA GLN A 99 8.12 -0.55 -11.36
C GLN A 99 8.51 -1.78 -10.56
N VAL A 100 7.57 -2.29 -9.77
CA VAL A 100 7.68 -3.56 -9.07
C VAL A 100 6.69 -4.52 -9.72
N VAL A 101 7.20 -5.61 -10.28
CA VAL A 101 6.39 -6.63 -10.94
C VAL A 101 6.52 -7.94 -10.17
N LEU A 102 5.38 -8.51 -9.81
CA LEU A 102 5.26 -9.81 -9.16
C LEU A 102 4.52 -10.74 -10.13
N ASP A 103 5.19 -11.80 -10.58
CA ASP A 103 4.70 -12.78 -11.54
C ASP A 103 5.48 -14.10 -11.33
N PRO A 104 4.83 -15.25 -11.03
CA PRO A 104 3.39 -15.47 -10.87
C PRO A 104 2.88 -15.16 -9.46
N VAL A 105 1.68 -14.57 -9.37
CA VAL A 105 0.98 -14.26 -8.11
C VAL A 105 0.00 -15.37 -7.75
N HIS A 106 0.05 -15.77 -6.49
CA HIS A 106 -0.89 -16.72 -5.89
C HIS A 106 -2.06 -16.02 -5.19
N SER A 107 -1.79 -14.95 -4.43
CA SER A 107 -2.85 -14.20 -3.75
C SER A 107 -2.48 -12.74 -3.55
N VAL A 108 -3.49 -11.88 -3.46
CA VAL A 108 -3.37 -10.46 -3.15
C VAL A 108 -4.40 -10.13 -2.08
N ARG A 109 -3.96 -9.50 -0.99
CA ARG A 109 -4.82 -9.08 0.12
C ARG A 109 -4.50 -7.66 0.52
N LEU A 110 -5.54 -6.88 0.81
CA LEU A 110 -5.42 -5.59 1.47
C LEU A 110 -5.94 -5.75 2.89
N LEU A 111 -5.07 -5.51 3.87
CA LEU A 111 -5.34 -5.70 5.29
C LEU A 111 -5.15 -4.38 6.03
N ASP A 112 -5.70 -4.29 7.24
CA ASP A 112 -5.30 -3.26 8.18
C ASP A 112 -3.83 -3.44 8.57
N TRP A 113 -3.13 -2.34 8.88
CA TRP A 113 -1.70 -2.44 9.21
C TRP A 113 -1.43 -3.23 10.50
N TRP A 114 -2.41 -3.29 11.41
CA TRP A 114 -2.39 -4.02 12.68
C TRP A 114 -3.03 -5.42 12.57
N HIS A 115 -3.35 -5.86 11.35
CA HIS A 115 -4.02 -7.14 11.14
C HIS A 115 -3.20 -8.28 11.75
N PRO A 116 -3.80 -9.21 12.53
CA PRO A 116 -3.07 -10.20 13.33
C PRO A 116 -2.21 -11.17 12.50
N HIS A 117 -2.52 -11.33 11.21
CA HIS A 117 -1.71 -12.11 10.26
C HIS A 117 -0.43 -11.39 9.76
N TYR A 118 -0.12 -10.20 10.30
CA TYR A 118 1.11 -9.46 10.01
C TYR A 118 1.86 -9.15 11.31
N PRO A 119 3.19 -9.34 11.37
CA PRO A 119 4.06 -9.90 10.33
C PRO A 119 3.99 -11.43 10.24
N PHE A 120 3.23 -12.07 11.14
CA PHE A 120 3.24 -13.51 11.31
C PHE A 120 2.12 -14.17 10.51
N SER A 121 2.52 -14.82 9.42
CA SER A 121 1.71 -15.88 8.81
C SER A 121 1.64 -17.03 9.81
N LEU A 122 0.44 -17.47 10.22
CA LEU A 122 0.24 -18.69 10.99
C LEU A 122 0.75 -19.89 10.17
N LYS A 123 2.05 -20.14 10.24
CA LYS A 123 2.67 -21.40 9.84
C LYS A 123 3.09 -22.10 11.12
N ALA A 124 2.18 -22.94 11.61
CA ALA A 124 2.55 -24.14 12.35
C ALA A 124 2.87 -25.24 11.33
#